data_AF-A0A6L5C5I5-F1
#
_entry.id   AF-A0A6L5C5I5-F1
#
_cell.length_a   1.000
_cell.length_b   1.000
_cell.length_c   1.000
_cell.angle_alpha   90.00
_cell.angle_beta   90.00
_cell.angle_gamma   90.00
#
_symmetry.space_group_name_H-M   'P 1'
#
loop_
_entity.id
_entity.type
_entity.pdbx_description
1 polymer ?
#
loop_
_entity_poly.entity_id
_entity_poly.type
_entity_poly.pdbx_seq_one_letter_code
_entity_poly.pdbx_strand_id
1 'polypeptide(L)' 'MEGDKVVIDPAREALPGHYVAARRASDQGVTLKQLRQEGSEHYLYAVNPDWQERIIRLTEEWHICGRARWKIVDL' A
#
# COMPACT_ATOMS: atom_id res chain seq x y z
N MET A 1 15.70 5.85 -14.51
CA MET A 1 16.28 5.19 -13.33
C MET A 1 15.32 4.11 -12.89
N GLU A 2 15.77 2.86 -12.73
CA GLU A 2 14.99 1.90 -11.96
C GLU A 2 14.91 2.41 -10.51
N GLY A 3 13.70 2.44 -9.95
CA GLY A 3 13.51 2.74 -8.53
C GLY A 3 13.83 1.54 -7.65
N ASP A 4 13.65 1.71 -6.35
CA ASP A 4 13.77 0.62 -5.38
C ASP A 4 12.79 -0.52 -5.71
N LYS A 5 13.25 -1.76 -5.52
CA LYS A 5 12.41 -2.96 -5.72
C LYS A 5 11.79 -3.36 -4.38
N VAL A 6 10.51 -3.68 -4.35
CA VAL A 6 9.80 -4.11 -3.13
C VAL A 6 9.23 -5.50 -3.31
N VAL A 7 9.54 -6.39 -2.38
CA VAL A 7 9.01 -7.77 -2.36
C VAL A 7 7.70 -7.82 -1.58
N ILE A 8 6.64 -8.28 -2.23
CA ILE A 8 5.29 -8.41 -1.67
C ILE A 8 4.98 -9.89 -1.40
N ASP A 9 4.50 -10.20 -0.19
CA ASP A 9 4.02 -11.52 0.23
C ASP A 9 2.48 -11.52 0.20
N PRO A 10 1.84 -12.20 -0.78
CA PRO A 10 0.38 -12.22 -0.92
C PRO A 10 -0.31 -13.14 0.09
N ALA A 11 0.40 -14.11 0.68
CA ALA A 11 -0.17 -15.09 1.59
C ALA A 11 -0.28 -14.57 3.03
N ARG A 12 0.29 -13.40 3.31
CA ARG A 12 0.29 -12.82 4.66
C ARG A 12 -0.75 -11.73 4.81
N GLU A 13 -1.43 -11.80 5.95
CA GLU A 13 -2.35 -10.76 6.38
C GLU A 13 -1.64 -9.40 6.51
N ALA A 14 -2.30 -8.39 5.95
CA ALA A 14 -1.95 -6.99 6.15
C ALA A 14 -2.66 -6.48 7.40
N LEU A 15 -1.91 -5.82 8.27
CA LEU A 15 -2.40 -5.26 9.53
C LEU A 15 -2.04 -3.77 9.54
N PRO A 16 -2.73 -2.94 10.34
CA PRO A 16 -2.38 -1.53 10.47
C PRO A 16 -0.89 -1.33 10.80
N GLY A 17 -0.27 -0.36 10.13
CA GLY A 17 1.17 -0.08 10.17
C GLY A 17 1.98 -0.79 9.09
N HIS A 18 1.46 -1.87 8.48
CA HIS A 18 2.15 -2.55 7.39
C HIS A 18 2.08 -1.78 6.07
N TYR A 19 3.12 -1.91 5.24
CA TYR A 19 3.08 -1.45 3.86
C TYR A 19 2.45 -2.53 2.98
N VAL A 20 1.55 -2.11 2.09
CA VAL A 20 0.76 -3.01 1.24
C VAL A 20 0.80 -2.56 -0.20
N ALA A 21 0.84 -3.54 -1.11
CA ALA A 21 0.45 -3.31 -2.49
C ALA A 21 -1.08 -3.42 -2.58
N ALA A 22 -1.73 -2.38 -3.09
CA ALA A 22 -3.17 -2.37 -3.30
C ALA A 22 -3.47 -2.07 -4.77
N ARG A 23 -4.43 -2.80 -5.34
CA ARG A 23 -4.91 -2.63 -6.71
C ARG A 23 -6.32 -2.07 -6.69
N ARG A 24 -6.57 -1.06 -7.51
CA ARG A 24 -7.89 -0.48 -7.72
C ARG A 24 -8.66 -1.28 -8.78
N ALA A 25 -9.91 -1.61 -8.50
CA ALA A 25 -10.72 -2.45 -9.36
C ALA A 25 -11.10 -1.76 -10.68
N SER A 26 -11.39 -0.46 -10.64
CA SER A 26 -11.91 0.31 -11.78
C SER A 26 -10.93 0.42 -12.95
N ASP A 27 -9.64 0.57 -12.67
CA ASP A 27 -8.63 0.80 -13.71
C ASP A 27 -7.36 -0.04 -13.57
N GLN A 28 -7.36 -1.02 -12.65
CA GLN A 28 -6.20 -1.87 -12.37
C GLN A 28 -4.97 -1.10 -11.87
N GLY A 29 -5.11 0.17 -11.48
CA GLY A 29 -4.04 0.98 -10.92
C GLY A 29 -3.51 0.36 -9.63
N VAL A 30 -2.18 0.28 -9.50
CA VAL A 30 -1.50 -0.29 -8.33
C VAL A 30 -0.81 0.81 -7.53
N THR A 31 -0.89 0.72 -6.21
CA THR A 31 -0.18 1.62 -5.31
C THR A 31 0.54 0.86 -4.19
N LEU A 32 1.62 1.46 -3.68
CA LEU A 32 2.30 1.03 -2.46
C LEU A 32 2.04 2.09 -1.38
N LYS A 33 1.32 1.71 -0.33
CA LYS A 33 0.90 2.61 0.77
C LYS A 33 1.01 1.90 2.10
N GLN A 34 0.99 2.65 3.20
CA GLN A 34 0.88 2.07 4.53
C GLN A 34 -0.60 1.88 4.88
N LEU A 35 -0.97 0.68 5.32
CA LEU A 35 -2.31 0.42 5.85
C LEU A 35 -2.45 1.11 7.20
N ARG A 36 -3.47 1.94 7.37
CA ARG A 36 -3.82 2.61 8.62
C ARG A 36 -5.23 2.23 9.04
N GLN A 37 -5.52 2.35 10.32
CA GLN A 37 -6.85 2.16 10.88
C GLN A 37 -7.19 3.34 11.79
N GLU A 38 -8.40 3.85 11.67
CA GLU A 38 -8.99 4.84 12.57
C GLU A 38 -10.42 4.38 12.91
N GLY A 39 -10.64 4.04 14.19
CA GLY A 39 -11.87 3.35 14.60
C GLY A 39 -12.03 2.00 13.88
N SER A 40 -13.16 1.80 13.20
CA SER A 40 -13.43 0.62 12.36
C SER A 40 -12.94 0.76 10.93
N GLU A 41 -12.50 1.95 10.53
CA GLU A 41 -12.19 2.28 9.14
C GLU A 41 -10.71 2.07 8.82
N HIS A 42 -10.44 1.58 7.62
CA HIS A 42 -9.09 1.39 7.10
C HIS A 42 -8.75 2.38 5.99
N TYR A 43 -7.48 2.73 5.89
CA TYR A 43 -6.98 3.72 4.93
C TYR A 43 -5.65 3.29 4.32
N LEU A 44 -5.42 3.64 3.07
CA LEU A 44 -4.14 3.60 2.39
C LEU A 44 -3.45 4.96 2.56
N TYR A 45 -2.36 4.98 3.32
CA TYR A 45 -1.62 6.20 3.67
C TYR A 45 -0.32 6.36 2.88
N ALA A 46 -0.15 7.50 2.21
CA ALA A 46 1.09 7.89 1.56
C ALA A 46 2.03 8.53 2.59
N VAL A 47 3.17 7.88 2.87
CA VAL A 47 4.15 8.39 3.83
C VAL A 47 5.00 9.54 3.28
N ASN A 48 4.99 9.76 1.96
CA ASN A 48 5.67 10.90 1.35
C ASN A 48 4.90 12.18 1.72
N PRO A 49 5.53 13.13 2.44
CA PRO A 49 4.87 14.36 2.86
C PRO A 49 4.44 15.24 1.69
N ASP A 50 5.15 15.19 0.55
CA ASP A 50 4.94 16.03 -0.63
C ASP A 50 3.81 15.52 -1.53
N TRP A 51 3.28 14.32 -1.26
CA TRP A 51 2.15 13.78 -2.00
C TRP A 51 0.87 14.51 -1.58
N GLN A 52 0.08 15.01 -2.54
CA GLN A 52 -1.11 15.82 -2.23
C GLN A 52 -2.19 14.99 -1.50
N GLU A 53 -2.68 13.92 -2.14
CA GLU A 53 -3.69 13.04 -1.56
C GLU A 53 -3.04 11.88 -0.80
N ARG A 54 -2.77 12.10 0.50
CA ARG A 54 -2.05 11.11 1.33
C ARG A 54 -2.94 10.08 1.99
N ILE A 55 -4.24 10.32 2.09
CA ILE A 55 -5.16 9.44 2.81
C ILE A 55 -6.25 9.03 1.84
N ILE A 56 -6.31 7.74 1.53
CA ILE A 56 -7.35 7.16 0.67
C ILE A 56 -8.10 6.14 1.53
N ARG A 57 -9.42 6.25 1.65
CA ARG A 57 -10.22 5.25 2.38
C ARG A 57 -10.16 3.91 1.65
N LEU A 58 -9.93 2.83 2.40
CA LEU A 58 -9.91 1.46 1.87
C LEU A 58 -11.35 0.96 1.73
N THR A 59 -11.97 1.28 0.59
CA THR A 59 -13.30 0.77 0.21
C THR A 59 -13.19 -0.55 -0.56
N GLU A 60 -14.33 -1.12 -0.94
CA GLU A 60 -14.41 -2.32 -1.79
C GLU A 60 -13.76 -2.16 -3.18
N GLU A 61 -13.50 -0.91 -3.61
CA GLU A 61 -12.79 -0.64 -4.86
C GLU A 61 -11.31 -1.03 -4.79
N TRP A 62 -10.77 -1.18 -3.58
CA TRP A 62 -9.37 -1.50 -3.35
C TRP A 62 -9.18 -2.93 -2.89
N HIS A 63 -8.34 -3.66 -3.61
CA HIS A 63 -7.92 -5.00 -3.25
C HIS A 63 -6.48 -5.00 -2.74
N ILE A 64 -6.26 -5.38 -1.48
CA ILE A 64 -4.91 -5.62 -0.96
C ILE A 64 -4.35 -6.89 -1.61
N CYS A 65 -3.31 -6.71 -2.40
CA CYS A 65 -2.64 -7.79 -3.13
C CYS A 65 -1.59 -8.51 -2.27
N GLY A 66 -1.16 -7.89 -1.18
CA GLY A 66 -0.20 -8.48 -0.24
C GLY A 66 0.57 -7.44 0.55
N ARG A 67 1.40 -7.94 1.47
CA ARG A 67 2.20 -7.13 2.38
C ARG A 67 3.66 -7.04 1.94
N ALA A 68 4.25 -5.85 1.99
CA ALA A 68 5.67 -5.66 1.74
C ALA A 68 6.53 -6.35 2.81
N ARG A 69 7.64 -6.95 2.38
CA ARG A 69 8.60 -7.65 3.25
C ARG A 69 9.99 -7.05 3.20
N TRP A 70 10.45 -6.77 1.98
CA TRP A 70 11.80 -6.28 1.75
C TRP A 70 11.78 -5.15 0.75
N LYS A 71 12.67 -4.21 0.97
CA LYS A 71 13.06 -3.19 0.01
C LYS A 71 14.49 -3.52 -0.42
N ILE A 72 14.69 -3.65 -1.72
CA ILE A 72 15.98 -3.92 -2.35
C ILE A 72 16.40 -2.62 -3.02
N VAL A 73 17.58 -2.13 -2.65
CA VAL A 73 18.18 -0.89 -3.15
C VAL A 73 19.47 -1.28 -3.83
N ASP A 74 19.61 -0.90 -5.10
CA ASP A 74 20.87 -1.03 -5.82
C ASP A 74 21.82 0.07 -5.31
N LEU A 75 23.04 -0.30 -4.91
CA LEU A 75 24.05 0.59 -4.29
C LEU A 75 24.82 1.41 -5.32
#